data_AF-A0A9D4PEL2-F1
#
_entry.id   AF-A0A9D4PEL2-F1
#
_cell.length_a   1.000
_cell.length_b   1.000
_cell.length_c   1.000
_cell.angle_alpha   90.00
_cell.angle_beta   90.00
_cell.angle_gamma   90.00
#
_symmetry.space_group_name_H-M   'P 1'
#
loop_
_entity.id
_entity.type
_entity.pdbx_description
1 polymer ?
#
loop_
_entity_poly.entity_id
_entity_poly.type
_entity_poly.pdbx_seq_one_letter_code
_entity_poly.pdbx_strand_id
1 'polypeptide(L)'
;MPRQACTRLHWIMPVLCLSSDSSSATRMRLTEVRDGQEVEKKVVRELEEKVEKMKNLEEYVPGCGKGAQKKRNRHRALDRAEGIKVRDGSVLLKASLKRCEKRRQQRRKKWDSRTQRVKQRQMECQQKRWDNIKARKQAKLQTEASQQEGPHCSRILGRYECFGGCKAEPSEGIVEEDSYVKVSP
;
A
#
# COMPACT_ATOMS: atom_id res chain seq x y z
N MET A 1 34.87 -40.99 -28.82
CA MET A 1 33.46 -40.77 -29.25
C MET A 1 32.55 -41.62 -28.35
N PRO A 2 31.41 -41.13 -27.83
CA PRO A 2 30.99 -39.75 -27.54
C PRO A 2 30.69 -39.53 -26.03
N ARG A 3 30.71 -38.25 -25.63
CA ARG A 3 30.25 -37.74 -24.33
C ARG A 3 28.74 -37.90 -24.23
N GLN A 4 28.26 -38.46 -23.13
CA GLN A 4 26.82 -38.55 -22.87
C GLN A 4 26.23 -37.14 -22.73
N ALA A 5 25.24 -36.85 -23.58
CA ALA A 5 24.50 -35.60 -23.56
C ALA A 5 23.50 -35.61 -22.40
N CYS A 6 23.70 -34.73 -21.41
CA CYS A 6 22.65 -34.39 -20.46
C CYS A 6 21.57 -33.57 -21.20
N THR A 7 20.51 -34.24 -21.64
CA THR A 7 19.30 -33.57 -22.12
C THR A 7 18.63 -32.86 -20.96
N ARG A 8 18.85 -31.54 -20.89
CA ARG A 8 18.17 -30.60 -20.00
C ARG A 8 16.71 -30.54 -20.45
N LEU A 9 15.87 -31.39 -19.87
CA LEU A 9 14.41 -31.35 -20.03
C LEU A 9 13.93 -29.95 -19.64
N HIS A 10 13.61 -29.16 -20.66
CA HIS A 10 13.00 -27.86 -20.52
C HIS A 10 11.52 -28.10 -20.19
N TRP A 11 11.22 -28.24 -18.89
CA TRP A 11 9.85 -28.18 -18.40
C TRP A 11 9.37 -26.74 -18.55
N ILE A 12 8.89 -26.40 -19.75
CA ILE A 12 8.04 -25.24 -19.94
C ILE A 12 6.70 -25.63 -19.30
N MET A 13 6.59 -25.39 -18.00
CA MET A 13 5.27 -25.37 -17.37
C MET A 13 4.50 -24.18 -17.96
N PRO A 14 3.30 -24.39 -18.50
CA PRO A 14 2.46 -23.28 -18.89
C PRO A 14 2.13 -22.49 -17.62
N VAL A 15 2.54 -21.23 -17.60
CA VAL A 15 2.05 -20.24 -16.65
C VAL A 15 0.57 -20.06 -16.95
N LEU A 16 -0.26 -20.93 -16.35
CA LEU A 16 -1.68 -20.69 -16.22
C LEU A 16 -1.84 -19.45 -15.35
N CYS A 17 -1.94 -18.32 -16.04
CA CYS A 17 -2.38 -17.05 -15.49
C CYS A 17 -3.81 -17.24 -14.96
N LEU A 18 -3.95 -17.67 -13.69
CA LEU A 18 -5.17 -17.46 -12.90
C LEU A 18 -5.31 -15.97 -12.62
N SER A 19 -5.67 -15.21 -13.64
CA SER A 19 -6.07 -13.82 -13.56
C SER A 19 -7.52 -13.76 -14.01
N SER A 20 -8.47 -13.59 -13.07
CA SER A 20 -9.55 -12.56 -13.19
C SER A 20 -10.69 -12.63 -12.17
N ASP A 21 -10.93 -13.73 -11.44
CA ASP A 21 -12.21 -13.80 -10.67
C ASP A 21 -12.15 -13.35 -9.20
N SER A 22 -10.96 -13.14 -8.61
CA SER A 22 -10.87 -12.68 -7.22
C SER A 22 -11.22 -11.19 -7.04
N SER A 23 -11.16 -10.41 -8.12
CA SER A 23 -11.36 -8.95 -8.09
C SER A 23 -12.84 -8.56 -8.02
N SER A 24 -13.74 -9.31 -8.68
CA SER A 24 -15.18 -9.02 -8.68
C SER A 24 -15.82 -9.29 -7.32
N ALA A 25 -15.53 -10.44 -6.70
CA ALA A 25 -16.05 -10.80 -5.38
C ALA A 25 -15.57 -9.85 -4.28
N THR A 26 -14.31 -9.39 -4.37
CA THR A 26 -13.75 -8.41 -3.42
C THR A 26 -14.38 -7.02 -3.60
N ARG A 27 -14.69 -6.63 -4.85
CA ARG A 27 -15.38 -5.37 -5.17
C ARG A 27 -16.81 -5.36 -4.64
N MET A 28 -17.56 -6.45 -4.83
CA MET A 28 -18.94 -6.60 -4.33
C MET A 28 -19.00 -6.59 -2.80
N ARG A 29 -18.06 -7.26 -2.12
CA ARG A 29 -18.03 -7.27 -0.65
C ARG A 29 -17.68 -5.89 -0.06
N LEU A 30 -16.98 -5.03 -0.81
CA LEU A 30 -16.66 -3.68 -0.37
C LEU A 30 -17.85 -2.71 -0.51
N THR A 31 -18.71 -2.91 -1.52
CA THR A 31 -19.95 -2.14 -1.69
C THR A 31 -20.96 -2.52 -0.61
N GLU A 32 -21.18 -3.81 -0.34
CA GLU A 32 -22.09 -4.28 0.72
C GLU A 32 -21.77 -3.69 2.11
N VAL A 33 -20.49 -3.54 2.45
CA VAL A 33 -20.05 -2.96 3.73
C VAL A 33 -20.30 -1.44 3.78
N ARG A 34 -20.22 -0.74 2.64
CA ARG A 34 -20.56 0.69 2.55
C ARG A 34 -22.08 0.89 2.62
N ASP A 35 -22.83 0.04 1.92
CA ASP A 35 -24.29 0.09 1.83
C ASP A 35 -24.93 -0.16 3.22
N GLY A 36 -24.40 -1.11 4.00
CA GLY A 36 -24.88 -1.38 5.35
C GLY A 36 -24.74 -0.19 6.33
N GLN A 37 -23.71 0.64 6.18
CA GLN A 37 -23.51 1.82 7.05
C GLN A 37 -24.48 2.95 6.72
N GLU A 38 -24.72 3.17 5.44
CA GLU A 38 -25.65 4.21 4.99
C GLU A 38 -27.08 3.86 5.41
N VAL A 39 -27.44 2.57 5.36
CA VAL A 39 -28.70 2.05 5.89
C VAL A 39 -28.80 2.28 7.39
N GLU A 40 -27.78 1.95 8.19
CA GLU A 40 -27.81 2.20 9.65
C GLU A 40 -27.98 3.69 9.98
N LYS A 41 -27.35 4.60 9.22
CA LYS A 41 -27.50 6.05 9.41
C LYS A 41 -28.89 6.54 9.02
N LYS A 42 -29.45 6.04 7.91
CA LYS A 42 -30.82 6.36 7.47
C LYS A 42 -31.83 5.95 8.53
N VAL A 43 -31.71 4.74 9.07
CA VAL A 43 -32.59 4.24 10.14
C VAL A 43 -32.50 5.10 11.40
N VAL A 44 -31.31 5.56 11.80
CA VAL A 44 -31.18 6.47 12.96
C VAL A 44 -31.94 7.78 12.74
N ARG A 45 -31.80 8.41 11.55
CA ARG A 45 -32.51 9.66 11.23
C ARG A 45 -34.02 9.46 11.25
N GLU A 46 -34.51 8.40 10.61
CA GLU A 46 -35.95 8.08 10.63
C GLU A 46 -36.49 7.85 12.05
N LEU A 47 -35.70 7.24 12.94
CA LEU A 47 -36.11 7.04 14.33
C LEU A 47 -36.17 8.36 15.10
N GLU A 48 -35.23 9.28 14.86
CA GLU A 48 -35.20 10.60 15.46
C GLU A 48 -36.40 11.45 14.99
N GLU A 49 -36.67 11.49 13.68
CA GLU A 49 -37.84 12.16 13.11
C GLU A 49 -39.16 11.59 13.66
N LYS A 50 -39.26 10.26 13.82
CA LYS A 50 -40.44 9.61 14.42
C LYS A 50 -40.60 10.01 15.88
N VAL A 51 -39.51 10.18 16.64
CA VAL A 51 -39.58 10.64 18.03
C VAL A 51 -40.02 12.10 18.10
N GLU A 52 -39.50 12.96 17.23
CA GLU A 52 -39.91 14.38 17.15
C GLU A 52 -41.39 14.52 16.79
N LYS A 53 -41.88 13.79 15.78
CA LYS A 53 -43.30 13.77 15.41
C LYS A 53 -44.19 13.39 16.59
N MET A 54 -43.78 12.41 17.40
CA MET A 54 -44.53 11.99 18.58
C MET A 54 -44.55 13.06 19.68
N LYS A 55 -43.42 13.74 19.90
CA LYS A 55 -43.34 14.87 20.85
C LYS A 55 -44.24 16.03 20.41
N ASN A 56 -44.17 16.42 19.14
CA ASN A 56 -45.01 17.48 18.59
C ASN A 56 -46.50 17.14 18.76
N LEU A 57 -46.91 15.89 18.49
CA LEU A 57 -48.30 15.46 18.68
C LEU A 57 -48.75 15.49 20.15
N GLU A 58 -47.85 15.23 21.10
CA GLU A 58 -48.14 15.33 22.54
C GLU A 58 -48.28 16.79 22.99
N GLU A 59 -47.52 17.72 22.39
CA GLU A 59 -47.61 19.16 22.64
C GLU A 59 -48.92 19.76 22.11
N TYR A 60 -49.37 19.37 20.92
CA TYR A 60 -50.62 19.87 20.34
C TYR A 60 -51.88 19.29 21.00
N VAL A 61 -51.90 17.99 21.31
CA VAL A 61 -53.06 17.31 21.93
C VAL A 61 -52.60 16.34 23.02
N PRO A 62 -52.81 16.66 24.31
CA PRO A 62 -52.39 15.79 25.39
C PRO A 62 -53.15 14.45 25.32
N GLY A 63 -52.42 13.36 25.14
CA GLY A 63 -52.96 11.99 25.11
C GLY A 63 -53.00 11.32 23.72
N CYS A 64 -52.98 12.09 22.63
CA CYS A 64 -52.94 11.53 21.26
C CYS A 64 -51.65 10.71 21.01
N GLY A 65 -50.51 11.19 21.53
CA GLY A 65 -49.23 10.48 21.44
C GLY A 65 -49.23 9.10 22.10
N LYS A 66 -49.92 8.92 23.23
CA LYS A 66 -49.99 7.63 23.94
C LYS A 66 -50.75 6.58 23.12
N GLY A 67 -51.84 6.98 22.45
CA GLY A 67 -52.61 6.11 21.56
C GLY A 67 -51.81 5.65 20.34
N ALA A 68 -51.13 6.60 19.68
CA ALA A 68 -50.27 6.30 18.53
C ALA A 68 -49.06 5.41 18.91
N GLN A 69 -48.45 5.63 20.08
CA GLN A 69 -47.36 4.79 20.58
C GLN A 69 -47.82 3.36 20.87
N LYS A 70 -49.02 3.18 21.44
CA LYS A 70 -49.61 1.86 21.69
C LYS A 70 -49.87 1.09 20.38
N LYS A 71 -50.42 1.75 19.36
CA LYS A 71 -50.62 1.16 18.03
C LYS A 71 -49.28 0.73 17.43
N ARG A 72 -48.27 1.60 17.46
CA ARG A 72 -46.92 1.30 16.98
C ARG A 72 -46.30 0.09 17.69
N ASN A 73 -46.44 0.00 19.01
CA ASN A 73 -45.92 -1.12 19.79
C ASN A 73 -46.61 -2.44 19.45
N ARG A 74 -47.92 -2.40 19.15
CA ARG A 74 -48.66 -3.58 18.68
C ARG A 74 -48.16 -4.07 17.32
N HIS A 75 -48.01 -3.19 16.34
CA HIS A 75 -47.44 -3.56 15.04
C HIS A 75 -46.05 -4.16 15.17
N ARG A 76 -45.17 -3.55 15.97
CA ARG A 76 -43.84 -4.11 16.26
C ARG A 76 -43.87 -5.49 16.90
N ALA A 77 -44.88 -5.79 17.71
CA ALA A 77 -45.03 -7.12 18.31
C ALA A 77 -45.43 -8.15 17.25
N LEU A 78 -46.30 -7.77 16.30
CA LEU A 78 -46.66 -8.60 15.16
C LEU A 78 -45.44 -8.85 14.24
N ASP A 79 -44.70 -7.81 13.85
CA ASP A 79 -43.51 -7.95 13.01
C ASP A 79 -42.48 -8.91 13.63
N ARG A 80 -42.30 -8.85 14.96
CA ARG A 80 -41.41 -9.76 15.68
C ARG A 80 -41.94 -11.19 15.71
N ALA A 81 -43.26 -11.38 15.82
CA ALA A 81 -43.89 -12.70 15.78
C ALA A 81 -43.78 -13.33 14.38
N GLU A 82 -43.83 -12.52 13.33
CA GLU A 82 -43.58 -12.92 11.94
C GLU A 82 -42.09 -13.23 11.67
N GLY A 83 -41.19 -12.94 12.63
CA GLY A 83 -39.76 -13.19 12.51
C GLY A 83 -38.96 -12.05 11.87
N ILE A 84 -39.58 -10.89 11.62
CA ILE A 84 -38.92 -9.71 11.06
C ILE A 84 -38.04 -9.06 12.13
N LYS A 85 -36.74 -8.87 11.82
CA LYS A 85 -35.76 -8.28 12.74
C LYS A 85 -35.92 -6.75 12.83
N VAL A 86 -36.73 -6.29 13.77
CA VAL A 86 -36.98 -4.86 14.03
C VAL A 86 -35.78 -4.22 14.76
N ARG A 87 -35.08 -3.28 14.11
CA ARG A 87 -33.87 -2.59 14.65
C ARG A 87 -34.16 -1.13 15.04
N ASP A 88 -34.94 -0.94 16.11
CA ASP A 88 -35.44 0.39 16.48
C ASP A 88 -34.70 1.10 17.63
N GLY A 89 -33.63 0.51 18.17
CA GLY A 89 -32.88 1.07 19.30
C GLY A 89 -31.87 2.14 18.86
N SER A 90 -32.17 3.43 19.08
CA SER A 90 -31.29 4.54 18.69
C SER A 90 -29.89 4.46 19.32
N VAL A 91 -29.80 4.10 20.61
CA VAL A 91 -28.52 3.95 21.34
C VAL A 91 -27.67 2.81 20.75
N LEU A 92 -28.31 1.68 20.45
CA LEU A 92 -27.64 0.49 19.90
C LEU A 92 -27.14 0.74 18.46
N LEU A 93 -27.94 1.44 17.65
CA LEU A 93 -27.55 1.83 16.29
C LEU A 93 -26.37 2.82 16.31
N LYS A 94 -26.42 3.85 17.16
CA LYS A 94 -25.30 4.79 17.35
C LYS A 94 -24.02 4.05 17.81
N ALA A 95 -24.15 3.06 18.70
CA ALA A 95 -23.03 2.23 19.13
C ALA A 95 -22.51 1.29 18.02
N SER A 96 -23.38 0.78 17.14
CA SER A 96 -22.99 0.01 15.95
C SER A 96 -22.14 0.87 15.02
N LEU A 97 -22.62 2.08 14.70
CA LEU A 97 -21.90 3.05 13.86
C LEU A 97 -20.51 3.35 14.40
N LYS A 98 -20.38 3.64 15.69
CA LYS A 98 -19.07 3.88 16.34
C LYS A 98 -18.13 2.67 16.23
N ARG A 99 -18.63 1.45 16.43
CA ARG A 99 -17.84 0.21 16.26
C ARG A 99 -17.39 0.04 14.81
N CYS A 100 -18.25 0.32 13.85
CA CYS A 100 -17.93 0.27 12.44
C CYS A 100 -16.85 1.29 12.05
N GLU A 101 -16.95 2.53 12.55
CA GLU A 101 -15.94 3.57 12.36
C GLU A 101 -14.59 3.16 12.96
N LYS A 102 -14.57 2.65 14.20
CA LYS A 102 -13.35 2.14 14.84
C LYS A 102 -12.69 1.04 14.01
N ARG A 103 -13.46 0.07 13.50
CA ARG A 103 -12.94 -0.98 12.61
C ARG A 103 -12.36 -0.41 11.32
N ARG A 104 -13.00 0.61 10.74
CA ARG A 104 -12.50 1.28 9.52
C ARG A 104 -11.17 2.00 9.78
N GLN A 105 -11.07 2.73 10.88
CA GLN A 105 -9.83 3.40 11.29
C GLN A 105 -8.70 2.38 11.51
N GLN A 106 -8.97 1.27 12.19
CA GLN A 106 -7.99 0.21 12.39
C GLN A 106 -7.52 -0.40 11.06
N ARG A 107 -8.45 -0.68 10.13
CA ARG A 107 -8.11 -1.18 8.80
C ARG A 107 -7.25 -0.17 8.03
N ARG A 108 -7.59 1.12 8.08
CA ARG A 108 -6.82 2.20 7.46
C ARG A 108 -5.40 2.26 8.02
N LYS A 109 -5.24 2.33 9.36
CA LYS A 109 -3.92 2.32 10.01
C LYS A 109 -3.07 1.09 9.62
N LYS A 110 -3.68 -0.09 9.58
CA LYS A 110 -3.00 -1.32 9.14
C LYS A 110 -2.56 -1.24 7.68
N TRP A 111 -3.39 -0.68 6.81
CA TRP A 111 -3.05 -0.48 5.41
C TRP A 111 -1.91 0.52 5.24
N ASP A 112 -2.01 1.68 5.90
CA ASP A 112 -0.99 2.73 5.86
C ASP A 112 0.37 2.20 6.35
N SER A 113 0.37 1.45 7.46
CA SER A 113 1.58 0.78 7.97
C SER A 113 2.18 -0.22 6.97
N ARG A 114 1.35 -1.01 6.27
CA ARG A 114 1.82 -1.93 5.24
C ARG A 114 2.45 -1.18 4.07
N THR A 115 1.78 -0.12 3.58
CA THR A 115 2.29 0.70 2.49
C THR A 115 3.59 1.39 2.86
N GLN A 116 3.69 1.94 4.07
CA GLN A 116 4.91 2.56 4.58
C GLN A 116 6.05 1.54 4.65
N ARG A 117 5.81 0.33 5.18
CA ARG A 117 6.82 -0.73 5.26
C ARG A 117 7.34 -1.15 3.88
N VAL A 118 6.45 -1.24 2.88
CA VAL A 118 6.85 -1.56 1.50
C VAL A 118 7.71 -0.44 0.91
N LYS A 119 7.29 0.83 1.08
CA LYS A 119 8.08 1.98 0.61
C LYS A 119 9.46 2.03 1.28
N GLN A 120 9.53 1.82 2.59
CA GLN A 120 10.80 1.76 3.32
C GLN A 120 11.73 0.69 2.76
N ARG A 121 11.23 -0.54 2.56
CA ARG A 121 12.04 -1.62 1.96
C ARG A 121 12.54 -1.28 0.55
N GLN A 122 11.70 -0.64 -0.26
CA GLN A 122 12.11 -0.18 -1.59
C GLN A 122 13.24 0.85 -1.50
N MET A 123 13.11 1.83 -0.61
CA MET A 123 14.14 2.84 -0.37
C MET A 123 15.44 2.22 0.15
N GLU A 124 15.37 1.33 1.14
CA GLU A 124 16.54 0.61 1.68
C GLU A 124 17.26 -0.20 0.59
N CYS A 125 16.53 -0.92 -0.25
CA CYS A 125 17.11 -1.68 -1.36
C CYS A 125 17.78 -0.76 -2.39
N GLN A 126 17.16 0.37 -2.72
CA GLN A 126 17.73 1.33 -3.66
C GLN A 126 18.97 2.03 -3.08
N GLN A 127 18.94 2.38 -1.79
CA GLN A 127 20.07 2.96 -1.09
C GLN A 127 21.27 2.01 -1.10
N LYS A 128 21.06 0.73 -0.76
CA LYS A 128 22.11 -0.30 -0.86
C LYS A 128 22.68 -0.44 -2.27
N ARG A 129 21.83 -0.35 -3.30
CA ARG A 129 22.28 -0.40 -4.69
C ARG A 129 23.13 0.82 -5.03
N TRP A 130 22.73 2.01 -4.59
CA TRP A 130 23.47 3.24 -4.79
C TRP A 130 24.84 3.21 -4.09
N ASP A 131 24.87 2.78 -2.83
CA ASP A 131 26.10 2.63 -2.05
C ASP A 131 27.07 1.64 -2.70
N ASN A 132 26.56 0.48 -3.17
CA ASN A 132 27.36 -0.50 -3.89
C ASN A 132 27.91 0.03 -5.22
N ILE A 133 27.11 0.80 -5.97
CA ILE A 133 27.58 1.42 -7.22
C ILE A 133 28.67 2.45 -6.91
N LYS A 134 28.49 3.28 -5.88
CA LYS A 134 29.47 4.28 -5.44
C LYS A 134 30.78 3.61 -5.00
N ALA A 135 30.71 2.57 -4.17
CA ALA A 135 31.88 1.81 -3.74
C ALA A 135 32.62 1.18 -4.92
N ARG A 136 31.89 0.60 -5.90
CA ARG A 136 32.50 0.04 -7.12
C ARG A 136 33.18 1.10 -7.98
N LYS A 137 32.58 2.29 -8.09
CA LYS A 137 33.20 3.43 -8.81
C LYS A 137 34.48 3.89 -8.12
N GLN A 138 34.45 4.07 -6.80
CA GLN A 138 35.63 4.46 -6.02
C GLN A 138 36.75 3.42 -6.08
N ALA A 139 36.44 2.13 -5.98
CA ALA A 139 37.42 1.06 -6.09
C ALA A 139 38.10 1.02 -7.48
N LYS A 140 37.36 1.31 -8.56
CA LYS A 140 37.94 1.45 -9.90
C LYS A 140 38.92 2.60 -9.96
N LEU A 141 38.54 3.79 -9.50
CA LEU A 141 39.42 4.96 -9.47
C LEU A 141 40.69 4.71 -8.65
N GLN A 142 40.57 4.03 -7.50
CA GLN A 142 41.72 3.65 -6.68
C GLN A 142 42.64 2.65 -7.40
N THR A 143 42.07 1.67 -8.09
CA THR A 143 42.85 0.68 -8.85
C THR A 143 43.57 1.35 -10.03
N GLU A 144 42.90 2.25 -10.74
CA GLU A 144 43.48 3.05 -11.83
C GLU A 144 44.59 3.98 -11.31
N ALA A 145 44.40 4.62 -10.14
CA ALA A 145 45.43 5.45 -9.51
C ALA A 145 46.65 4.62 -9.06
N SER A 146 46.45 3.45 -8.44
CA SER A 146 47.55 2.55 -8.06
C SER A 146 48.33 2.00 -9.27
N GLN A 147 47.67 1.82 -10.42
CA GLN A 147 48.35 1.44 -11.66
C GLN A 147 49.20 2.57 -12.25
N GLN A 148 48.87 3.83 -11.96
CA GLN A 148 49.65 4.99 -12.39
C GLN A 148 50.88 5.28 -11.51
N GLU A 149 51.06 4.66 -10.35
CA GLU A 149 52.27 4.82 -9.52
C GLU A 149 53.33 3.72 -9.71
N GLY A 150 53.19 2.88 -10.74
CA GLY A 150 54.24 1.94 -11.15
C GLY A 150 55.58 2.65 -11.49
N PRO A 151 56.74 2.03 -11.20
CA PRO A 151 58.04 2.67 -11.22
C PRO A 151 58.32 3.34 -12.56
N HIS A 152 58.60 4.64 -12.52
CA HIS A 152 59.02 5.42 -13.67
C HIS A 152 60.39 4.91 -14.13
N CYS A 153 60.48 4.34 -15.33
CA CYS A 153 61.76 3.97 -15.94
C CYS A 153 62.61 5.24 -16.14
N SER A 154 63.64 5.43 -15.31
CA SER A 154 64.62 6.50 -15.49
C SER A 154 65.69 6.04 -16.49
N ARG A 155 65.97 6.90 -17.48
CA ARG A 155 66.93 6.63 -18.54
C ARG A 155 68.35 6.91 -18.05
N ILE A 156 69.04 5.90 -17.55
CA ILE A 156 70.48 6.00 -17.24
C ILE A 156 71.26 5.23 -18.31
N LEU A 157 71.98 5.98 -19.16
CA LEU A 157 73.14 5.56 -19.96
C LEU A 157 72.94 4.42 -20.99
N GLY A 158 72.16 4.68 -22.04
CA GLY A 158 72.40 4.11 -23.38
C GLY A 158 72.19 2.61 -23.59
N ARG A 159 71.78 1.86 -22.57
CA ARG A 159 71.41 0.44 -22.67
C ARG A 159 69.90 0.31 -22.50
N TYR A 160 69.21 -0.23 -23.51
CA TYR A 160 67.77 -0.54 -23.40
C TYR A 160 67.60 -1.81 -22.58
N GLU A 161 67.62 -1.69 -21.26
CA GLU A 161 67.01 -2.68 -20.38
C GLU A 161 65.57 -2.24 -20.12
N CYS A 162 64.64 -2.92 -20.78
CA CYS A 162 63.21 -2.64 -20.66
C CYS A 162 62.69 -3.19 -19.33
N PHE A 163 62.81 -2.40 -18.27
CA PHE A 163 62.07 -2.62 -17.03
C PHE A 163 60.69 -1.94 -17.12
N GLY A 164 59.75 -2.60 -17.80
CA GLY A 164 58.31 -2.39 -17.62
C GLY A 164 57.67 -1.12 -18.21
N GLY A 165 56.98 -1.30 -19.34
CA GLY A 165 55.64 -0.75 -19.62
C GLY A 165 55.45 0.78 -19.69
N CYS A 166 55.51 1.32 -20.91
CA CYS A 166 55.19 2.70 -21.28
C CYS A 166 53.79 3.18 -20.82
N LYS A 167 53.70 4.37 -20.20
CA LYS A 167 52.44 5.07 -19.92
C LYS A 167 51.99 5.88 -21.13
N ALA A 168 50.71 5.77 -21.50
CA ALA A 168 50.02 6.73 -22.37
C ALA A 168 49.42 7.85 -21.49
N GLU A 169 49.49 9.08 -21.98
CA GLU A 169 49.09 10.29 -21.23
C GLU A 169 47.58 10.31 -20.91
N PRO A 170 47.16 10.87 -19.75
CA PRO A 170 45.75 11.08 -19.46
C PRO A 170 45.25 12.31 -20.22
N SER A 171 44.36 12.08 -21.19
CA SER A 171 43.60 13.14 -21.83
C SER A 171 42.75 13.90 -20.80
N GLU A 172 42.73 15.21 -20.96
CA GLU A 172 42.11 16.23 -20.11
C GLU A 172 40.71 15.87 -19.59
N GLY A 173 40.49 16.20 -18.31
CA GLY A 173 39.26 15.94 -17.58
C GLY A 173 38.03 16.56 -18.25
N ILE A 174 37.08 15.68 -18.60
CA ILE A 174 35.69 16.08 -18.79
C ILE A 174 35.08 16.23 -17.40
N VAL A 175 34.77 17.47 -17.03
CA VAL A 175 33.95 17.82 -15.89
C VAL A 175 32.57 17.16 -16.11
N GLU A 176 32.28 16.08 -15.40
CA GLU A 176 30.92 15.51 -15.38
C GLU A 176 30.03 16.53 -14.65
N GLU A 177 29.28 17.33 -15.40
CA GLU A 177 28.23 18.18 -14.85
C GLU A 177 27.23 17.29 -14.11
N ASP A 178 27.14 17.49 -12.79
CA ASP A 178 26.07 16.97 -11.95
C ASP A 178 24.74 17.56 -12.44
N SER A 179 24.11 16.86 -13.38
CA SER A 179 22.74 17.14 -13.80
C SER A 179 21.80 16.86 -12.63
N TYR A 180 21.54 17.91 -11.87
CA TYR A 180 20.53 18.01 -10.82
C TYR A 180 19.14 17.77 -11.44
N VAL A 181 18.71 16.50 -11.48
CA VAL A 181 17.33 16.15 -11.79
C VAL A 181 16.46 16.57 -10.61
N LYS A 182 15.86 17.76 -10.72
CA LYS A 182 14.76 18.23 -9.88
C LYS A 182 13.64 17.18 -9.89
N VAL A 183 13.55 16.40 -8.82
CA VAL A 183 12.33 15.66 -8.50
C VAL A 183 11.37 16.67 -7.86
N SER A 184 10.44 17.19 -8.66
CA SER A 184 9.40 18.10 -8.19
C SER A 184 8.47 17.42 -7.16
N PRO A 185 7.89 18.17 -6.21
CA PRO A 185 7.00 17.66 -5.17
C PRO A 185 5.72 17.00 -5.68
#